data_AF-D9X6P3-F1
#
_entry.id   AF-D9X6P3-F1
#
_cell.length_a   1.000
_cell.length_b   1.000
_cell.length_c   1.000
_cell.angle_alpha   90.00
_cell.angle_beta   90.00
_cell.angle_gamma   90.00
#
_symmetry.space_group_name_H-M   'P 1'
#
loop_
_entity.id
_entity.type
_entity.pdbx_description
1 polymer ?
#
loop_
_entity_poly.entity_id
_entity_poly.type
_entity_poly.pdbx_seq_one_letter_code
_entity_poly.pdbx_strand_id
1 'polypeptide(L)'
;MPATYLQDAVTYDTPGGKKTLLKPSPTRELWRESHALYAAVAERDKGTDLYGRVAMLHGRRVHLWAIGLLATQGKLTAWLSDEFPYVPGRETQLRHAAEQGSAICEYTARSLYLVAAATREIAYPNPKPDDKAAQLARFNGEPEMWAGAADLFHHLLDQVADTGAAIEALATFGRDILALAIMSLDGRLTSLPSGGTGLQARVTARARLRALLGHSKAPVQLKEPADA
;
A
#
# COMPACT_ATOMS: atom_id res chain seq x y z
N MET A 1 12.16 -15.14 -20.72
CA MET A 1 11.96 -16.56 -20.35
C MET A 1 11.16 -17.23 -21.46
N PRO A 2 11.40 -18.51 -21.76
CA PRO A 2 10.55 -19.28 -22.67
C PRO A 2 9.07 -19.22 -22.26
N ALA A 3 8.16 -19.16 -23.25
CA ALA A 3 6.72 -19.03 -23.03
C ALA A 3 6.11 -20.18 -22.21
N THR A 4 6.70 -21.37 -22.29
CA THR A 4 6.29 -22.56 -21.53
C THR A 4 6.42 -22.41 -20.01
N TYR A 5 7.28 -21.51 -19.53
CA TYR A 5 7.44 -21.23 -18.09
C TYR A 5 6.59 -20.05 -17.60
N LEU A 6 5.76 -19.47 -18.47
CA LEU A 6 4.96 -18.28 -18.18
C LEU A 6 3.46 -18.57 -18.17
N GLN A 7 3.06 -19.85 -18.25
CA GLN A 7 1.65 -20.25 -18.32
C GLN A 7 0.81 -19.72 -17.16
N ASP A 8 1.36 -19.72 -15.93
CA ASP A 8 0.68 -19.23 -14.72
C ASP A 8 1.25 -17.87 -14.25
N ALA A 9 1.99 -17.18 -15.12
CA ALA A 9 2.65 -15.94 -14.74
C ALA A 9 1.62 -14.81 -14.59
N VAL A 10 1.62 -14.20 -13.41
CA VAL A 10 0.76 -13.05 -13.11
C VAL A 10 1.34 -11.79 -13.72
N THR A 11 0.50 -11.00 -14.39
CA THR A 11 0.86 -9.69 -14.92
C THR A 11 0.00 -8.61 -14.31
N TYR A 12 0.56 -7.40 -14.22
CA TYR A 12 -0.17 -6.20 -13.84
C TYR A 12 0.32 -5.01 -14.64
N ASP A 13 -0.53 -3.98 -14.72
CA ASP A 13 -0.15 -2.70 -15.30
C ASP A 13 0.54 -1.84 -14.25
N THR A 14 1.77 -1.44 -14.54
CA THR A 14 2.45 -0.45 -13.71
C THR A 14 1.73 0.90 -13.77
N PRO A 15 1.97 1.82 -12.81
CA PRO A 15 1.40 3.17 -12.84
C PRO A 15 1.65 3.96 -14.15
N GLY A 16 2.63 3.56 -14.97
CA GLY A 16 2.90 4.12 -16.30
C GLY A 16 2.20 3.41 -17.46
N GLY A 17 1.25 2.51 -17.20
CA GLY A 17 0.51 1.74 -18.21
C GLY A 17 1.33 0.64 -18.90
N LYS A 18 2.53 0.34 -18.39
CA LYS A 18 3.35 -0.76 -18.90
C LYS A 18 2.95 -2.05 -18.20
N LYS A 19 2.48 -3.03 -18.97
CA LYS A 19 2.26 -4.40 -18.50
C LYS A 19 3.58 -5.07 -18.15
N THR A 20 3.69 -5.61 -16.94
CA THR A 20 4.86 -6.36 -16.46
C THR A 20 4.44 -7.61 -15.73
N LEU A 21 5.36 -8.58 -15.61
CA LEU A 21 5.19 -9.71 -14.71
C LEU A 21 5.28 -9.23 -13.26
N LEU A 22 4.44 -9.79 -12.40
CA LEU A 22 4.58 -9.71 -10.95
C LEU A 22 5.90 -10.39 -10.57
N LYS A 23 6.76 -9.67 -9.84
CA LYS A 23 8.09 -10.15 -9.44
C LYS A 23 8.39 -9.70 -8.02
N PRO A 24 9.16 -10.48 -7.26
CA PRO A 24 9.64 -10.05 -5.96
C PRO A 24 10.50 -8.79 -6.09
N SER A 25 10.37 -7.87 -5.12
CA SER A 25 11.13 -6.63 -5.05
C SER A 25 11.82 -6.51 -3.68
N PRO A 26 13.07 -6.05 -3.61
CA PRO A 26 13.75 -5.80 -2.34
C PRO A 26 13.21 -4.56 -1.60
N THR A 27 12.44 -3.71 -2.27
CA THR A 27 11.96 -2.42 -1.75
C THR A 27 10.44 -2.26 -1.84
N ARG A 28 9.72 -3.30 -2.29
CA ARG A 28 8.25 -3.32 -2.32
C ARG A 28 7.77 -4.67 -1.82
N GLU A 29 6.93 -4.60 -0.81
CA GLU A 29 6.20 -5.71 -0.23
C GLU A 29 5.20 -6.28 -1.23
N LEU A 30 4.99 -7.61 -1.20
CA LEU A 30 4.20 -8.32 -2.21
C LEU A 30 2.72 -7.91 -2.19
N TRP A 31 2.15 -7.71 -0.99
CA TRP A 31 0.75 -7.33 -0.81
C TRP A 31 0.35 -6.05 -1.56
N ARG A 32 1.29 -5.13 -1.80
CA ARG A 32 1.05 -3.87 -2.52
C ARG A 32 0.58 -4.08 -3.96
N GLU A 33 0.96 -5.21 -4.56
CA GLU A 33 0.59 -5.60 -5.92
C GLU A 33 -0.34 -6.84 -5.93
N SER A 34 -0.93 -7.22 -4.78
CA SER A 34 -1.77 -8.43 -4.65
C SER A 34 -3.01 -8.41 -5.53
N HIS A 35 -3.49 -7.23 -5.94
CA HIS A 35 -4.56 -7.10 -6.92
C HIS A 35 -4.28 -7.85 -8.22
N ALA A 36 -3.01 -7.99 -8.60
CA ALA A 36 -2.58 -8.75 -9.76
C ALA A 36 -2.97 -10.24 -9.64
N LEU A 37 -2.88 -10.82 -8.44
CA LEU A 37 -3.26 -12.21 -8.19
C LEU A 37 -4.77 -12.41 -8.42
N TYR A 38 -5.59 -11.48 -7.91
CA TYR A 38 -7.04 -11.54 -8.10
C TYR A 38 -7.44 -11.23 -9.54
N ALA A 39 -6.73 -10.32 -10.22
CA ALA A 39 -6.94 -10.03 -11.63
C ALA A 39 -6.64 -11.28 -12.50
N ALA A 40 -5.57 -12.02 -12.21
CA ALA A 40 -5.25 -13.26 -12.91
C ALA A 40 -6.38 -14.30 -12.81
N VAL A 41 -7.10 -14.33 -11.69
CA VAL A 41 -8.28 -15.20 -11.55
C VAL A 41 -9.52 -14.60 -12.21
N ALA A 42 -9.77 -13.30 -12.08
CA ALA A 42 -10.95 -12.64 -12.62
C ALA A 42 -10.95 -12.59 -14.17
N GLU A 43 -9.79 -12.38 -14.78
CA GLU A 43 -9.60 -12.19 -16.23
C GLU A 43 -9.18 -13.47 -16.97
N ARG A 44 -9.25 -14.63 -16.31
CA ARG A 44 -8.81 -15.92 -16.83
C ARG A 44 -9.45 -16.28 -18.18
N ASP A 45 -8.64 -16.80 -19.09
CA ASP A 45 -9.12 -17.53 -20.27
C ASP A 45 -9.42 -18.99 -19.90
N LYS A 46 -10.51 -19.54 -20.43
CA LYS A 46 -11.15 -20.78 -19.96
C LYS A 46 -10.17 -21.97 -19.78
N GLY A 47 -9.91 -22.36 -18.53
CA GLY A 47 -10.09 -23.74 -18.05
C GLY A 47 -8.89 -24.69 -17.95
N THR A 48 -7.65 -24.28 -18.22
CA THR A 48 -6.49 -25.19 -18.11
C THR A 48 -5.29 -24.68 -17.31
N ASP A 49 -5.23 -23.39 -16.99
CA ASP A 49 -4.21 -22.80 -16.13
C ASP A 49 -4.55 -22.96 -14.63
N LEU A 50 -3.62 -22.58 -13.76
CA LEU A 50 -3.81 -22.62 -12.32
C LEU A 50 -5.07 -21.85 -11.88
N TYR A 51 -5.25 -20.62 -12.39
CA TYR A 51 -6.32 -19.72 -11.95
C TYR A 51 -7.70 -20.18 -12.43
N GLY A 52 -7.78 -20.82 -13.61
CA GLY A 52 -8.94 -21.57 -14.10
C GLY A 52 -9.37 -22.69 -13.16
N ARG A 53 -8.41 -23.48 -12.65
CA ARG A 53 -8.70 -24.55 -11.70
C ARG A 53 -9.12 -24.02 -10.32
N VAL A 54 -8.45 -22.98 -9.84
CA VAL A 54 -8.76 -22.35 -8.55
C VAL A 54 -10.17 -21.77 -8.53
N ALA A 55 -10.62 -21.17 -9.63
CA ALA A 55 -11.98 -20.64 -9.75
C ALA A 55 -13.10 -21.71 -9.69
N MET A 56 -12.76 -23.00 -9.86
CA MET A 56 -13.72 -24.12 -9.77
C MET A 56 -13.87 -24.69 -8.36
N LEU A 57 -13.13 -24.18 -7.36
CA LEU A 57 -13.14 -24.68 -5.98
C LEU A 57 -14.35 -24.23 -5.15
N HIS A 58 -15.55 -24.31 -5.73
CA HIS A 58 -16.79 -23.76 -5.14
C HIS A 58 -17.00 -24.16 -3.68
N GLY A 59 -17.52 -23.21 -2.89
CA GLY A 59 -17.90 -23.43 -1.49
C GLY A 59 -16.73 -23.55 -0.50
N ARG A 60 -15.50 -23.24 -0.91
CA ARG A 60 -14.32 -23.26 -0.02
C ARG A 60 -13.55 -21.95 -0.09
N ARG A 61 -13.22 -21.40 1.09
CA ARG A 61 -12.17 -20.40 1.24
C ARG A 61 -10.82 -21.12 1.17
N VAL A 62 -9.92 -20.59 0.36
CA VAL A 62 -8.53 -21.05 0.25
C VAL A 62 -7.59 -19.86 0.38
N HIS A 63 -6.30 -20.12 0.59
CA HIS A 63 -5.27 -19.09 0.60
C HIS A 63 -4.39 -19.26 -0.64
N LEU A 64 -4.21 -18.17 -1.38
CA LEU A 64 -3.21 -18.08 -2.44
C LEU A 64 -1.88 -17.76 -1.76
N TRP A 65 -1.00 -18.76 -1.72
CA TRP A 65 0.34 -18.58 -1.19
C TRP A 65 1.29 -18.14 -2.30
N ALA A 66 1.82 -16.93 -2.17
CA ALA A 66 2.72 -16.35 -3.15
C ALA A 66 4.15 -16.37 -2.61
N ILE A 67 5.05 -17.01 -3.35
CA ILE A 67 6.46 -17.17 -2.97
C ILE A 67 7.34 -16.55 -4.05
N GLY A 68 8.32 -15.74 -3.64
CA GLY A 68 9.24 -15.05 -4.54
C GLY A 68 10.70 -15.26 -4.14
N LEU A 69 11.57 -15.37 -5.15
CA LEU A 69 13.01 -15.44 -4.98
C LEU A 69 13.66 -14.10 -5.34
N LEU A 70 14.32 -13.45 -4.39
CA LEU A 70 15.15 -12.28 -4.67
C LEU A 70 16.57 -12.73 -4.98
N ALA A 71 17.05 -12.40 -6.18
CA ALA A 71 18.43 -12.66 -6.58
C ALA A 71 19.08 -11.40 -7.18
N THR A 72 20.32 -11.14 -6.81
CA THR A 72 21.14 -10.04 -7.34
C THR A 72 22.38 -10.62 -7.99
N GLN A 73 22.59 -10.34 -9.28
CA GLN A 73 23.74 -10.85 -10.05
C GLN A 73 23.91 -12.38 -9.94
N GLY A 74 22.80 -13.13 -9.98
CA GLY A 74 22.81 -14.59 -9.89
C GLY A 74 23.01 -15.16 -8.48
N LYS A 75 23.17 -14.32 -7.45
CA LYS A 75 23.21 -14.75 -6.05
C LYS A 75 21.84 -14.60 -5.41
N LEU A 76 21.39 -15.66 -4.75
CA LEU A 76 20.21 -15.63 -3.89
C LEU A 76 20.44 -14.66 -2.73
N THR A 77 19.55 -13.69 -2.58
CA THR A 77 19.60 -12.68 -1.51
C THR A 77 18.55 -12.96 -0.44
N ALA A 78 17.32 -13.28 -0.83
CA ALA A 78 16.24 -13.58 0.12
C ALA A 78 15.08 -14.38 -0.52
N TRP A 79 14.28 -15.02 0.33
CA TRP A 79 12.96 -15.52 -0.01
C TRP A 79 11.90 -14.55 0.51
N LEU A 80 10.85 -14.34 -0.28
CA LEU A 80 9.65 -13.62 0.12
C LEU A 80 8.47 -14.59 0.08
N SER A 81 7.56 -14.46 1.04
CA SER A 81 6.31 -15.21 1.07
C SER A 81 5.20 -14.34 1.61
N ASP A 82 4.01 -14.47 1.04
CA ASP A 82 2.80 -13.78 1.50
C ASP A 82 1.56 -14.62 1.19
N GLU A 83 0.48 -14.42 1.93
CA GLU A 83 -0.75 -15.21 1.84
C GLU A 83 -1.98 -14.31 1.63
N PHE A 84 -2.80 -14.69 0.65
CA PHE A 84 -3.95 -13.90 0.25
C PHE A 84 -5.22 -14.74 0.29
N PRO A 85 -6.29 -14.31 0.99
CA PRO A 85 -7.52 -15.07 1.05
C PRO A 85 -8.21 -15.07 -0.31
N TYR A 86 -8.79 -16.20 -0.68
CA TYR A 86 -9.51 -16.35 -1.92
C TYR A 86 -10.78 -17.18 -1.71
N VAL A 87 -11.87 -16.67 -2.28
CA VAL A 87 -13.17 -17.34 -2.30
C VAL A 87 -13.69 -17.27 -3.73
N PRO A 88 -13.92 -18.42 -4.41
CA PRO A 88 -14.49 -18.43 -5.75
C PRO A 88 -15.80 -17.65 -5.82
N GLY A 89 -15.95 -16.81 -6.83
CA GLY A 89 -17.08 -15.90 -7.00
C GLY A 89 -16.95 -14.55 -6.28
N ARG A 90 -15.84 -14.30 -5.55
CA ARG A 90 -15.54 -13.00 -4.92
C ARG A 90 -14.33 -12.30 -5.53
N GLU A 91 -13.87 -12.73 -6.69
CA GLU A 91 -12.61 -12.27 -7.30
C GLU A 91 -12.64 -10.79 -7.62
N THR A 92 -13.78 -10.30 -8.12
CA THR A 92 -13.97 -8.89 -8.43
C THR A 92 -13.92 -8.02 -7.17
N GLN A 93 -14.55 -8.47 -6.08
CA GLN A 93 -14.56 -7.75 -4.80
C GLN A 93 -13.17 -7.74 -4.16
N LEU A 94 -12.48 -8.89 -4.13
CA LEU A 94 -11.12 -9.01 -3.61
C LEU A 94 -10.12 -8.20 -4.43
N ARG A 95 -10.23 -8.23 -5.76
CA ARG A 95 -9.46 -7.37 -6.66
C ARG A 95 -9.70 -5.90 -6.34
N HIS A 96 -10.96 -5.48 -6.29
CA HIS A 96 -11.30 -4.09 -6.01
C HIS A 96 -10.75 -3.61 -4.66
N ALA A 97 -10.90 -4.43 -3.61
CA ALA A 97 -10.35 -4.15 -2.29
C ALA A 97 -8.81 -4.04 -2.32
N ALA A 98 -8.13 -4.94 -3.00
CA ALA A 98 -6.67 -4.92 -3.13
C ALA A 98 -6.17 -3.68 -3.92
N GLU A 99 -6.83 -3.34 -5.03
CA GLU A 99 -6.48 -2.17 -5.85
C GLU A 99 -6.67 -0.87 -5.08
N GLN A 100 -7.86 -0.68 -4.49
CA GLN A 100 -8.18 0.53 -3.74
C GLN A 100 -7.38 0.62 -2.44
N GLY A 101 -7.19 -0.48 -1.72
CA GLY A 101 -6.37 -0.53 -0.51
C GLY A 101 -4.93 -0.14 -0.77
N SER A 102 -4.32 -0.66 -1.85
CA SER A 102 -2.97 -0.27 -2.27
C SER A 102 -2.90 1.21 -2.65
N ALA A 103 -3.88 1.71 -3.42
CA ALA A 103 -3.95 3.12 -3.81
C ALA A 103 -4.08 4.07 -2.60
N ILE A 104 -4.85 3.69 -1.58
CA ILE A 104 -4.97 4.42 -0.31
C ILE A 104 -3.62 4.55 0.39
N CYS A 105 -2.88 3.44 0.52
CA CYS A 105 -1.55 3.44 1.14
C CYS A 105 -0.54 4.26 0.34
N GLU A 106 -0.49 4.11 -0.98
CA GLU A 106 0.42 4.87 -1.85
C GLU A 106 0.16 6.38 -1.78
N TYR A 107 -1.11 6.80 -1.81
CA TYR A 107 -1.47 8.21 -1.66
C TYR A 107 -1.05 8.76 -0.30
N THR A 108 -1.25 7.98 0.76
CA THR A 108 -0.91 8.34 2.14
C THR A 108 0.59 8.46 2.33
N ALA A 109 1.37 7.48 1.84
CA ALA A 109 2.84 7.50 1.84
C ALA A 109 3.36 8.76 1.14
N ARG A 110 2.84 9.04 -0.06
CA ARG A 110 3.21 10.25 -0.81
C ARG A 110 2.89 11.53 -0.04
N SER A 111 1.74 11.58 0.64
CA SER A 111 1.34 12.72 1.46
C SER A 111 2.30 12.93 2.63
N LEU A 112 2.68 11.86 3.34
CA LEU A 112 3.67 11.91 4.43
C LEU A 112 5.03 12.42 3.95
N TYR A 113 5.49 11.96 2.78
CA TYR A 113 6.72 12.46 2.18
C TYR A 113 6.67 13.97 1.89
N LEU A 114 5.56 14.46 1.31
CA LEU A 114 5.38 15.89 1.03
C LEU A 114 5.31 16.73 2.30
N VAL A 115 4.67 16.22 3.36
CA VAL A 115 4.65 16.85 4.68
C VAL A 115 6.05 16.92 5.29
N ALA A 116 6.82 15.83 5.19
CA ALA A 116 8.20 15.79 5.66
C ALA A 116 9.08 16.84 4.96
N ALA A 117 8.92 16.99 3.65
CA ALA A 117 9.64 18.00 2.87
C ALA A 117 9.32 19.43 3.34
N ALA A 118 8.03 19.75 3.52
CA ALA A 118 7.61 21.07 4.02
C ALA A 118 8.07 21.32 5.46
N THR A 119 8.00 20.30 6.32
CA THR A 119 8.47 20.37 7.71
C THR A 119 9.98 20.65 7.77
N ARG A 120 10.75 20.00 6.89
CA ARG A 120 12.20 20.23 6.76
C ARG A 120 12.50 21.68 6.42
N GLU A 121 11.78 22.27 5.48
CA GLU A 121 12.01 23.64 5.03
C GLU A 121 11.79 24.66 6.15
N ILE A 122 10.83 24.39 7.04
CA ILE A 122 10.60 25.23 8.23
C ILE A 122 11.68 24.99 9.28
N ALA A 123 12.01 23.73 9.57
CA ALA A 123 12.95 23.37 10.62
C ALA A 123 14.41 23.72 10.28
N TYR A 124 14.77 23.69 8.99
CA TYR A 124 16.12 23.91 8.48
C TYR A 124 16.07 24.84 7.26
N PRO A 125 15.99 26.17 7.46
CA PRO A 125 15.83 27.14 6.37
C PRO A 125 17.07 27.26 5.45
N ASN A 126 18.27 26.93 5.94
CA ASN A 126 19.52 26.97 5.18
C ASN A 126 20.29 25.64 5.26
N PRO A 127 19.77 24.53 4.70
CA PRO A 127 20.41 23.23 4.81
C PRO A 127 21.59 23.11 3.84
N LYS A 128 22.67 22.45 4.26
CA LYS A 128 23.69 22.00 3.31
C LYS A 128 23.07 20.93 2.39
N PRO A 129 23.45 20.86 1.10
CA PRO A 129 22.91 19.86 0.18
C PRO A 129 23.03 18.42 0.70
N ASP A 130 24.14 18.09 1.34
CA ASP A 130 24.44 16.74 1.86
C ASP A 130 23.55 16.33 3.03
N ASP A 131 23.03 17.30 3.80
CA ASP A 131 22.18 17.03 4.97
C ASP A 131 20.71 16.77 4.57
N LYS A 132 20.33 17.13 3.34
CA LYS A 132 18.92 17.15 2.91
C LYS A 132 18.22 15.81 3.07
N ALA A 133 18.90 14.71 2.74
CA ALA A 133 18.34 13.36 2.82
C ALA A 133 18.10 12.94 4.28
N ALA A 134 19.08 13.14 5.16
CA ALA A 134 18.96 12.81 6.58
C ALA A 134 17.89 13.68 7.28
N GLN A 135 17.85 14.97 6.96
CA GLN A 135 16.85 15.88 7.51
C GLN A 135 15.43 15.55 7.02
N LEU A 136 15.27 15.14 5.77
CA LEU A 136 13.98 14.68 5.25
C LEU A 136 13.54 13.38 5.95
N ALA A 137 14.44 12.41 6.05
CA ALA A 137 14.17 11.13 6.71
C ALA A 137 13.72 11.32 8.17
N ARG A 138 14.26 12.32 8.87
CA ARG A 138 13.86 12.65 10.25
C ARG A 138 12.37 12.98 10.41
N PHE A 139 11.74 13.54 9.38
CA PHE A 139 10.32 13.91 9.40
C PHE A 139 9.44 12.99 8.57
N ASN A 140 10.01 12.04 7.84
CA ASN A 140 9.25 11.12 6.98
C ASN A 140 8.63 10.00 7.80
N GLY A 141 7.30 10.04 7.98
CA GLY A 141 6.52 8.98 8.63
C GLY A 141 6.11 7.84 7.69
N GLU A 142 6.46 7.92 6.41
CA GLU A 142 6.15 6.85 5.43
C GLU A 142 6.63 5.46 5.87
N PRO A 143 7.87 5.25 6.36
CA PRO A 143 8.34 3.91 6.73
C PRO A 143 7.51 3.28 7.86
N GLU A 144 7.18 4.05 8.89
CA GLU A 144 6.31 3.60 9.99
C GLU A 144 4.89 3.26 9.49
N MET A 145 4.35 4.08 8.59
CA MET A 145 3.03 3.84 8.02
C MET A 145 3.02 2.54 7.20
N TRP A 146 4.01 2.31 6.33
CA TRP A 146 4.10 1.05 5.57
C TRP A 146 4.25 -0.16 6.47
N ALA A 147 5.06 -0.06 7.53
CA ALA A 147 5.23 -1.15 8.49
C ALA A 147 3.91 -1.52 9.20
N GLY A 148 3.09 -0.53 9.56
CA GLY A 148 1.78 -0.77 10.19
C GLY A 148 0.65 -1.10 9.22
N ALA A 149 0.77 -0.77 7.93
CA ALA A 149 -0.30 -0.94 6.96
C ALA A 149 -0.50 -2.39 6.50
N ALA A 150 0.53 -3.24 6.62
CA ALA A 150 0.46 -4.63 6.15
C ALA A 150 -0.67 -5.42 6.84
N ASP A 151 -0.69 -5.43 8.18
CA ASP A 151 -1.70 -6.16 8.95
C ASP A 151 -3.13 -5.63 8.66
N LEU A 152 -3.26 -4.31 8.54
CA LEU A 152 -4.53 -3.67 8.18
C LEU A 152 -4.99 -4.10 6.78
N PHE A 153 -4.06 -4.25 5.83
CA PHE A 153 -4.36 -4.65 4.46
C PHE A 153 -4.79 -6.12 4.39
N HIS A 154 -4.12 -7.01 5.11
CA HIS A 154 -4.56 -8.40 5.20
C HIS A 154 -5.92 -8.52 5.89
N HIS A 155 -6.16 -7.71 6.94
CA HIS A 155 -7.48 -7.65 7.58
C HIS A 155 -8.57 -7.18 6.63
N LEU A 156 -8.30 -6.16 5.80
CA LEU A 156 -9.20 -5.71 4.72
C LEU A 156 -9.57 -6.89 3.80
N LEU A 157 -8.58 -7.64 3.33
CA LEU A 157 -8.82 -8.76 2.41
C LEU A 157 -9.61 -9.89 3.08
N ASP A 158 -9.31 -10.21 4.33
CA ASP A 158 -10.04 -11.22 5.09
C ASP A 158 -11.50 -10.82 5.32
N GLN A 159 -11.76 -9.57 5.68
CA GLN A 159 -13.13 -9.05 5.83
C GLN A 159 -13.92 -9.19 4.53
N VAL A 160 -13.31 -8.89 3.38
CA VAL A 160 -13.96 -9.05 2.06
C VAL A 160 -14.14 -10.52 1.71
N ALA A 161 -13.16 -11.37 2.03
CA ALA A 161 -13.27 -12.81 1.84
C ALA A 161 -14.39 -13.43 2.68
N ASP A 162 -14.70 -12.87 3.86
CA ASP A 162 -15.76 -13.37 4.75
C ASP A 162 -17.14 -12.78 4.43
N THR A 163 -17.22 -11.48 4.20
CA THR A 163 -18.51 -10.77 4.04
C THR A 163 -18.91 -10.51 2.58
N GLY A 164 -17.94 -10.37 1.68
CA GLY A 164 -18.14 -9.89 0.31
C GLY A 164 -18.38 -8.37 0.23
N ALA A 165 -18.38 -7.68 1.36
CA ALA A 165 -18.71 -6.26 1.50
C ALA A 165 -17.46 -5.37 1.33
N ALA A 166 -17.00 -5.24 0.08
CA ALA A 166 -15.77 -4.49 -0.23
C ALA A 166 -15.83 -3.00 0.12
N ILE A 167 -16.98 -2.36 -0.03
CA ILE A 167 -17.13 -0.92 0.18
C ILE A 167 -16.96 -0.58 1.67
N GLU A 168 -17.64 -1.33 2.53
CA GLU A 168 -17.62 -1.16 3.99
C GLU A 168 -16.25 -1.51 4.58
N ALA A 169 -15.62 -2.57 4.08
CA ALA A 169 -14.27 -2.96 4.48
C ALA A 169 -13.25 -1.88 4.08
N LEU A 170 -13.32 -1.34 2.86
CA LEU A 170 -12.47 -0.24 2.41
C LEU A 170 -12.68 1.05 3.22
N ALA A 171 -13.91 1.36 3.61
CA ALA A 171 -14.18 2.53 4.45
C ALA A 171 -13.54 2.39 5.83
N THR A 172 -13.55 1.17 6.40
CA THR A 172 -12.87 0.87 7.68
C THR A 172 -11.36 0.98 7.52
N PHE A 173 -10.81 0.30 6.52
CA PHE A 173 -9.39 0.36 6.20
C PHE A 173 -8.88 1.80 5.98
N GLY A 174 -9.63 2.64 5.26
CA GLY A 174 -9.26 4.04 5.04
C GLY A 174 -9.16 4.85 6.33
N ARG A 175 -10.08 4.64 7.28
CA ARG A 175 -10.01 5.27 8.61
C ARG A 175 -8.79 4.80 9.40
N ASP A 176 -8.48 3.51 9.34
CA ASP A 176 -7.34 2.95 10.05
C ASP A 176 -6.01 3.46 9.46
N ILE A 177 -5.90 3.57 8.14
CA ILE A 177 -4.74 4.18 7.47
C ILE A 177 -4.61 5.68 7.78
N LEU A 178 -5.73 6.42 7.82
CA LEU A 178 -5.72 7.82 8.25
C LEU A 178 -5.16 7.97 9.67
N ALA A 179 -5.66 7.16 10.61
CA ALA A 179 -5.17 7.15 11.99
C ALA A 179 -3.68 6.79 12.07
N LEU A 180 -3.26 5.74 11.35
CA LEU A 180 -1.87 5.31 11.27
C LEU A 180 -0.95 6.40 10.70
N ALA A 181 -1.39 7.12 9.67
CA ALA A 181 -0.64 8.22 9.09
C ALA A 181 -0.43 9.38 10.07
N ILE A 182 -1.48 9.73 10.83
CA ILE A 182 -1.42 10.75 11.88
C ILE A 182 -0.43 10.33 12.96
N MET A 183 -0.53 9.09 13.46
CA MET A 183 0.39 8.54 14.47
C MET A 183 1.84 8.52 13.97
N SER A 184 2.06 8.09 12.73
CA SER A 184 3.38 8.02 12.12
C SER A 184 4.02 9.41 11.98
N LEU A 185 3.25 10.39 11.53
CA LEU A 185 3.71 11.78 11.47
C LEU A 185 4.03 12.33 12.87
N ASP A 186 3.10 12.17 13.82
CA ASP A 186 3.26 12.69 15.18
C ASP A 186 4.49 12.10 15.87
N GLY A 187 4.75 10.80 15.69
CA GLY A 187 5.96 10.13 16.16
C GLY A 187 7.23 10.81 15.67
N ARG A 188 7.31 11.18 14.38
CA ARG A 188 8.46 11.90 13.80
C ARG A 188 8.60 13.34 14.31
N LEU A 189 7.48 14.02 14.52
CA LEU A 189 7.43 15.40 14.99
C LEU A 189 7.82 15.57 16.48
N THR A 190 7.87 14.49 17.26
CA THR A 190 8.38 14.54 18.65
C THR A 190 9.80 15.11 18.72
N SER A 191 10.61 14.90 17.67
CA SER A 191 12.01 15.34 17.60
C SER A 191 12.22 16.86 17.47
N LEU A 192 11.15 17.65 17.29
CA LEU A 192 11.22 19.10 17.19
C LEU A 192 11.28 19.78 18.58
N PRO A 193 11.86 20.99 18.70
CA PRO A 193 11.73 21.79 19.92
C PRO A 193 10.27 22.13 20.24
N SER A 194 9.91 22.27 21.51
CA SER A 194 8.53 22.56 21.95
C SER A 194 8.03 23.97 21.62
N GLY A 195 8.92 24.91 21.27
CA GLY A 195 8.60 26.31 20.99
C GLY A 195 9.11 26.84 19.64
N GLY A 196 8.81 28.10 19.36
CA GLY A 196 9.28 28.85 18.19
C GLY A 196 9.04 28.10 16.87
N THR A 197 10.08 28.00 16.05
CA THR A 197 10.08 27.30 14.76
C THR A 197 9.67 25.83 14.87
N GLY A 198 9.98 25.15 15.99
CA GLY A 198 9.60 23.76 16.20
C GLY A 198 8.08 23.59 16.38
N LEU A 199 7.45 24.47 17.15
CA LEU A 199 5.99 24.50 17.29
C LEU A 199 5.31 24.85 15.95
N GLN A 200 5.83 25.85 15.24
CA GLN A 200 5.32 26.22 13.92
C GLN A 200 5.40 25.06 12.93
N ALA A 201 6.53 24.35 12.89
CA ALA A 201 6.71 23.18 12.03
C ALA A 201 5.70 22.07 12.35
N ARG A 202 5.41 21.80 13.63
CA ARG A 202 4.39 20.82 14.02
C ARG A 202 2.99 21.18 13.56
N VAL A 203 2.56 22.41 13.83
CA VAL A 203 1.22 22.89 13.46
C VAL A 203 1.05 22.84 11.95
N THR A 204 2.04 23.35 11.20
CA THR A 204 2.02 23.32 9.74
C THR A 204 2.03 21.91 9.18
N ALA A 205 2.84 21.00 9.74
CA ALA A 205 2.90 19.62 9.28
C ALA A 205 1.54 18.90 9.39
N ARG A 206 0.88 19.03 10.55
CA ARG A 206 -0.45 18.46 10.80
C ARG A 206 -1.52 19.06 9.90
N ALA A 207 -1.55 20.39 9.78
CA ALA A 207 -2.47 21.08 8.90
C ALA A 207 -2.27 20.66 7.43
N ARG A 208 -1.00 20.50 7.01
CA ARG A 208 -0.65 20.07 5.66
C ARG A 208 -1.08 18.63 5.39
N LEU A 209 -0.89 17.72 6.35
CA LEU A 209 -1.34 16.34 6.21
C LEU A 209 -2.88 16.30 6.03
N ARG A 210 -3.63 16.98 6.90
CA ARG A 210 -5.10 17.08 6.78
C ARG A 210 -5.53 17.64 5.43
N ALA A 211 -4.89 18.71 4.97
CA ALA A 211 -5.20 19.31 3.68
C ALA A 211 -4.93 18.37 2.49
N LEU A 212 -3.87 17.55 2.55
CA LEU A 212 -3.57 16.56 1.52
C LEU A 212 -4.56 15.39 1.54
N LEU A 213 -4.86 14.85 2.71
CA LEU A 213 -5.78 13.70 2.85
C LEU A 213 -7.24 14.09 2.59
N GLY A 214 -7.61 15.34 2.85
CA GLY A 214 -8.92 15.92 2.48
C GLY A 214 -9.00 16.48 1.06
N HIS A 215 -7.92 16.40 0.27
CA HIS A 215 -7.88 16.98 -1.07
C HIS A 215 -8.88 16.30 -2.02
N SER A 216 -9.39 17.02 -3.03
CA SER A 216 -10.38 16.50 -3.98
C SER A 216 -9.93 15.21 -4.68
N LYS A 217 -8.62 15.12 -5.00
CA LYS A 217 -7.94 13.96 -5.59
C LYS A 217 -7.57 12.84 -4.61
N ALA A 218 -7.77 13.01 -3.31
CA ALA A 218 -7.52 11.95 -2.35
C ALA A 218 -8.58 10.83 -2.51
N PRO A 219 -8.21 9.56 -2.27
CA PRO A 219 -9.15 8.47 -2.09
C PRO A 219 -10.29 8.87 -1.15
N VAL A 220 -11.53 8.54 -1.51
CA VAL A 220 -12.71 8.98 -0.74
C VAL A 220 -12.68 8.46 0.70
N GLN A 221 -12.08 7.29 0.91
CA GLN A 221 -11.95 6.63 2.21
C GLN A 221 -11.00 7.36 3.17
N LEU A 222 -10.16 8.28 2.67
CA LEU A 222 -9.26 9.11 3.48
C LEU A 222 -9.87 10.47 3.84
N LYS A 223 -10.99 10.84 3.23
CA LYS A 223 -11.64 12.12 3.50
C LYS A 223 -12.38 12.01 4.83
N GLU A 224 -12.18 12.99 5.71
CA GLU A 224 -13.04 13.13 6.89
C GLU A 224 -14.50 13.20 6.42
N PRO A 225 -15.43 12.49 7.08
CA PRO A 225 -16.83 12.60 6.74
C PRO A 225 -17.24 14.07 6.86
N ALA A 226 -17.94 14.58 5.84
CA ALA A 226 -18.63 15.85 5.98
C ALA A 226 -19.60 15.67 7.15
N ASP A 227 -19.37 16.41 8.23
CA ASP A 227 -20.06 16.38 9.53
C ASP A 227 -19.34 15.57 10.64
N ALA A 228 -18.44 16.27 11.34
CA ALA A 228 -18.08 16.07 12.75
C ALA A 228 -17.95 17.44 13.42
#